data_AF-A0AAW8XY27-F1
#
_entry.id   AF-A0AAW8XY27-F1
#
_cell.length_a   1.000
_cell.length_b   1.000
_cell.length_c   1.000
_cell.angle_alpha   90.00
_cell.angle_beta   90.00
_cell.angle_gamma   90.00
#
_symmetry.space_group_name_H-M   'P 1'
#
loop_
_entity.id
_entity.type
_entity.pdbx_description
1 polymer ?
#
loop_
_entity_poly.entity_id
_entity_poly.type
_entity_poly.pdbx_seq_one_letter_code
_entity_poly.pdbx_strand_id
1 'polypeptide(L)' 'QNALLLERKPEIPPSKRAHTGKVAVGESNQRWCSDGFEFSCDNGEKLRVTFALDCCDREALYWAASNGGYDSETVQDV' A
#
# COMPACT_ATOMS: atom_id res chain seq x y z
N GLN A 1 33.01 1.90 -13.69
CA GLN A 1 32.19 2.08 -12.47
C GLN A 1 30.85 2.65 -12.91
N ASN A 2 29.76 1.89 -12.74
CA ASN A 2 28.45 2.27 -13.27
C ASN A 2 27.76 3.25 -12.31
N ALA A 3 27.57 4.49 -12.75
CA ALA A 3 26.95 5.59 -12.01
C ALA A 3 25.42 5.41 -11.94
N LEU A 4 24.96 4.39 -11.21
CA LEU A 4 23.54 4.03 -11.06
C LEU A 4 22.87 4.67 -9.82
N LEU A 5 23.42 5.77 -9.31
CA LEU A 5 22.83 6.45 -8.16
C LEU A 5 21.84 7.49 -8.66
N LEU A 6 20.58 7.35 -8.23
CA LEU A 6 19.57 8.39 -8.38
C LEU A 6 20.09 9.68 -7.72
N GLU A 7 19.88 10.82 -8.38
CA GLU A 7 20.23 12.11 -7.80
C GLU A 7 19.53 12.29 -6.46
N ARG A 8 20.30 12.73 -5.46
CA ARG A 8 19.79 12.95 -4.10
C ARG A 8 18.71 14.03 -4.18
N LYS A 9 17.46 13.64 -3.94
CA LYS A 9 16.33 14.55 -3.83
C LYS A 9 16.69 15.70 -2.87
N PRO A 10 16.41 16.97 -3.21
CA PRO A 10 16.63 18.09 -2.30
C PRO A 10 15.89 17.81 -0.98
N GLU A 11 16.55 18.16 0.12
CA GLU A 11 16.03 17.91 1.47
C GLU A 11 14.70 18.67 1.63
N ILE A 12 13.61 17.92 1.69
CA ILE A 12 12.30 18.50 1.96
C ILE A 12 12.33 18.96 3.42
N PRO A 13 12.06 20.26 3.71
CA PRO A 13 11.99 20.72 5.08
C PRO A 13 10.99 19.85 5.86
N PRO A 14 11.41 19.23 6.98
CA PRO A 14 10.50 18.40 7.76
C PRO A 14 9.31 19.26 8.18
N SER A 15 8.10 18.71 7.96
CA SER A 15 6.87 19.36 8.41
C SER A 15 6.96 19.65 9.91
N LYS A 16 6.63 20.88 10.32
CA LYS A 16 6.52 21.24 11.74
C LYS A 16 5.32 20.58 12.44
N ARG A 17 4.42 19.95 11.68
CA ARG A 17 3.22 19.28 12.22
C ARG A 17 3.62 17.91 12.74
N ALA A 18 3.45 17.69 14.04
CA ALA A 18 3.60 16.37 14.63
C ALA A 18 2.57 15.38 14.05
N HIS A 19 3.02 14.20 13.64
CA HIS A 19 2.15 13.12 13.20
C HIS A 19 1.60 12.37 14.42
N THR A 20 0.51 12.87 15.01
CA THR A 20 -0.14 12.27 16.18
C THR A 20 -1.18 11.20 15.83
N GLY A 21 -1.31 10.84 14.56
CA GLY A 21 -2.26 9.83 14.11
C GLY A 21 -1.86 8.43 14.61
N LYS A 22 -2.77 7.77 15.33
CA LYS A 22 -2.62 6.36 15.68
C LYS A 22 -3.45 5.52 14.72
N VAL A 23 -2.80 4.63 13.98
CA VAL A 23 -3.46 3.67 13.09
C VAL A 23 -3.76 2.38 13.85
N ALA A 24 -2.80 1.90 14.65
CA ALA A 24 -2.95 0.66 15.41
C ALA A 24 -4.04 0.74 16.48
N VAL A 25 -4.90 -0.28 16.54
CA VAL A 25 -5.95 -0.46 17.56
C VAL A 25 -5.59 -1.61 18.50
N GLY A 26 -6.26 -1.67 19.66
CA GLY A 26 -5.94 -2.67 20.70
C GLY A 26 -6.69 -3.99 20.54
N GLU A 27 -7.74 -4.02 19.73
CA GLU A 27 -8.59 -5.19 19.49
C GLU A 27 -8.85 -5.33 17.99
N SER A 28 -8.95 -6.57 17.52
CA SER A 28 -9.25 -6.93 16.13
C SER A 28 -10.68 -6.52 15.75
N ASN A 29 -10.95 -6.38 14.44
CA ASN A 29 -12.23 -6.02 13.83
C ASN A 29 -12.80 -4.66 14.25
N GLN A 30 -11.93 -3.71 14.63
CA GLN A 30 -12.34 -2.33 14.97
C GLN A 30 -11.93 -1.29 13.94
N ARG A 31 -10.83 -1.52 13.22
CA ARG A 31 -10.30 -0.58 12.24
C ARG A 31 -9.47 -1.29 11.19
N TRP A 32 -9.61 -0.83 9.96
CA TRP A 32 -8.93 -1.38 8.79
C TRP A 32 -8.14 -0.31 8.05
N CYS A 33 -7.04 -0.73 7.43
CA CYS A 33 -6.29 0.09 6.48
C CYS A 33 -6.24 -0.64 5.15
N SER A 34 -6.62 0.05 4.07
CA SER A 34 -6.49 -0.45 2.71
C SER A 34 -5.33 0.20 1.99
N ASP A 35 -4.70 -0.57 1.10
CA ASP A 35 -3.65 -0.11 0.20
C ASP A 35 -3.58 -1.04 -1.03
N GLY A 36 -2.73 -0.70 -1.99
CA GLY A 36 -2.45 -1.56 -3.12
C GLY A 36 -1.05 -1.36 -3.70
N PHE A 37 -0.53 -2.41 -4.32
CA PHE A 37 0.77 -2.39 -5.00
C PHE A 37 0.72 -3.08 -6.36
N GLU A 38 1.68 -2.72 -7.21
CA GLU A 38 1.88 -3.31 -8.54
C GLU A 38 3.25 -3.99 -8.59
N PHE A 39 3.32 -5.18 -9.20
CA PHE A 39 4.59 -5.79 -9.59
C PHE A 39 4.52 -6.39 -10.99
N SER A 40 5.67 -6.44 -11.66
CA SER A 40 5.81 -7.03 -12.99
C SER A 40 6.09 -8.52 -12.89
N CYS A 41 5.34 -9.31 -13.65
CA CYS A 41 5.53 -10.74 -13.83
C CYS A 41 6.57 -11.01 -14.93
N ASP A 42 7.17 -12.21 -14.91
CA ASP A 42 8.21 -12.60 -15.88
C ASP A 42 7.69 -12.65 -17.33
N ASN A 43 6.39 -12.81 -17.53
CA ASN A 43 5.72 -12.78 -18.84
C ASN A 43 5.50 -11.35 -19.39
N GLY A 44 5.95 -10.32 -18.66
CA GLY A 44 5.77 -8.91 -19.03
C GLY A 44 4.44 -8.31 -18.61
N GLU A 45 3.53 -9.09 -18.04
CA GLU A 45 2.28 -8.58 -17.47
C GLU A 45 2.55 -7.88 -16.12
N LYS A 46 1.61 -7.03 -15.72
CA LYS A 46 1.63 -6.35 -14.42
C LYS A 46 0.49 -6.87 -13.58
N LEU A 47 0.79 -7.36 -12.38
CA LEU A 47 -0.22 -7.71 -11.39
C LEU A 47 -0.39 -6.56 -10.42
N ARG A 48 -1.64 -6.16 -10.19
CA ARG A 48 -2.04 -5.16 -9.21
C ARG A 48 -2.80 -5.87 -8.10
N VAL A 49 -2.42 -5.61 -6.86
CA VAL A 49 -3.03 -6.19 -5.67
C VAL A 49 -3.60 -5.06 -4.82
N THR A 50 -4.86 -5.19 -4.42
CA THR A 50 -5.50 -4.37 -3.40
C THR A 50 -5.84 -5.23 -2.20
N PHE A 51 -5.74 -4.66 -0.99
CA PHE A 51 -6.01 -5.40 0.23
C PHE A 51 -6.51 -4.47 1.34
N ALA A 52 -7.20 -5.07 2.31
CA ALA A 52 -7.55 -4.45 3.59
C ALA A 52 -6.94 -5.27 4.73
N LEU A 53 -6.17 -4.61 5.59
CA LEU A 53 -5.58 -5.23 6.79
C LEU A 53 -6.28 -4.76 8.05
N ASP A 54 -6.39 -5.66 9.03
CA ASP A 54 -6.73 -5.30 10.40
C ASP A 54 -5.63 -4.46 11.05
N CYS A 55 -6.00 -3.34 11.66
CA CYS A 55 -5.04 -2.43 12.28
C CYS A 55 -4.48 -2.94 13.63
N CYS A 56 -5.03 -4.00 14.21
CA CYS A 56 -4.53 -4.64 15.43
C CYS A 56 -3.34 -5.55 15.12
N ASP A 57 -3.55 -6.57 14.28
CA ASP A 57 -2.60 -7.68 14.04
C ASP A 57 -1.98 -7.68 12.64
N ARG A 58 -2.48 -6.82 11.72
CA ARG A 58 -2.09 -6.74 10.31
C ARG A 58 -2.50 -7.96 9.48
N GLU A 59 -3.46 -8.76 9.93
CA GLU A 59 -4.03 -9.84 9.12
C GLU A 59 -4.82 -9.27 7.93
N ALA A 60 -4.69 -9.92 6.77
CA ALA A 60 -5.44 -9.55 5.57
C ALA A 60 -6.86 -10.08 5.67
N LEU A 61 -7.82 -9.16 5.72
CA LEU A 61 -9.24 -9.49 5.84
C LEU A 61 -9.87 -9.71 4.47
N TYR A 62 -9.44 -8.93 3.50
CA TYR A 62 -9.81 -9.07 2.11
C TYR A 62 -8.66 -8.67 1.21
N TRP A 63 -8.59 -9.28 0.02
CA TRP A 63 -7.67 -8.90 -1.04
C TRP A 63 -8.22 -9.30 -2.41
N ALA A 64 -7.86 -8.53 -3.42
CA ALA A 64 -8.11 -8.84 -4.81
C ALA A 64 -6.83 -8.63 -5.63
N ALA A 65 -6.66 -9.42 -6.69
CA ALA A 65 -5.54 -9.30 -7.61
C ALA A 65 -6.03 -9.34 -9.06
N SER A 66 -5.55 -8.41 -9.88
CA SER A 66 -5.94 -8.29 -11.27
C SER A 66 -4.74 -7.92 -12.15
N ASN A 67 -4.77 -8.38 -13.40
CA ASN A 67 -3.84 -7.93 -14.45
C ASN A 67 -4.34 -6.64 -15.14
N GLY A 68 -5.61 -6.27 -14.92
CA GLY A 68 -6.23 -5.01 -15.32
C GLY A 68 -5.88 -3.85 -14.38
N GLY A 69 -6.42 -2.66 -14.65
CA GLY A 69 -6.27 -1.50 -13.76
C GLY A 69 -7.04 -1.68 -12.44
N TYR A 70 -6.89 -0.72 -11.52
CA TYR A 70 -7.81 -0.62 -10.37
C TYR A 70 -9.16 -0.11 -10.86
N ASP A 71 -10.10 -1.02 -11.14
CA ASP A 71 -11.49 -0.68 -11.41
C ASP A 71 -12.33 -0.71 -10.13
N SER A 72 -13.51 -0.11 -10.19
CA SER A 72 -14.42 -0.06 -9.03
C SER A 72 -14.83 -1.46 -8.58
N GLU A 73 -14.93 -2.42 -9.49
CA GLU A 73 -15.33 -3.80 -9.19
C GLU A 73 -14.25 -4.52 -8.35
N THR A 74 -12.97 -4.34 -8.69
CA THR A 74 -11.85 -4.94 -7.96
C THR A 74 -11.62 -4.30 -6.59
N VAL A 75 -11.99 -3.03 -6.41
CA VAL A 75 -11.77 -2.27 -5.16
C VAL A 75 -12.98 -2.30 -4.23
N GLN A 76 -14.21 -2.41 -4.76
CA GLN A 76 -15.42 -2.29 -3.96
C GLN A 76 -15.55 -3.39 -2.89
N ASP A 77 -15.00 -4.58 -3.17
CA ASP A 77 -15.10 -5.71 -2.26
C ASP A 77 -13.95 -5.78 -1.23
N VAL A 78 -12.99 -4.85 -1.29
CA VAL A 78 -11.82 -4.71 -0.39
C VAL A 78 -12.10 -3.69 0.71
#